data_AF-A0A4U0X168-F1
#
_entry.id   AF-A0A4U0X168-F1
#
_cell.length_a   1.000
_cell.length_b   1.000
_cell.length_c   1.000
_cell.angle_alpha   90.00
_cell.angle_beta   90.00
_cell.angle_gamma   90.00
#
_symmetry.space_group_name_H-M   'P 1'
#
loop_
_entity.id
_entity.type
_entity.pdbx_description
1 polymer ?
#
loop_
_entity_poly.entity_id
_entity_poly.type
_entity_poly.pdbx_seq_one_letter_code
_entity_poly.pdbx_strand_id
1 'polypeptide(L)'
;MEDAPVVNEGGAELRAAENDVAAEAEFSTSAPTTAKSSTIQRLPTTVTKPTPYTFDLGNLLCNDPNPLPPTSQITESTLQSTARDAAQALLNQLLTTCPITSTTTGVTLTLPPSTTSLPREKPVPQPKAPTKWEQFAAKKGIKDAKRGEGKKVYDEASGEWVPKWGYKGKNKDGEGDWLVEVDDKKETRTGEAGDKRREGRAERMEGVKRNERRMRANERKGKTAL
;
A
#
# COMPACT_ATOMS: atom_id res chain seq x y z
N MET A 1 -13.25 -48.76 -34.96
CA MET A 1 -13.58 -49.03 -36.37
C MET A 1 -14.08 -47.73 -36.93
N GLU A 2 -13.15 -46.98 -37.52
CA GLU A 2 -12.93 -46.96 -38.99
C GLU A 2 -13.91 -45.95 -39.60
N ASP A 3 -13.56 -45.08 -40.53
CA ASP A 3 -12.31 -44.73 -41.18
C ASP A 3 -12.59 -43.41 -41.93
N ALA A 4 -11.56 -42.63 -42.21
CA ALA A 4 -11.63 -41.61 -43.26
C ALA A 4 -11.85 -42.27 -44.62
N PRO A 5 -12.25 -41.52 -45.67
CA PRO A 5 -11.28 -41.41 -46.74
C PRO A 5 -11.20 -40.06 -47.47
N VAL A 6 -10.02 -39.94 -48.06
CA VAL A 6 -9.41 -38.97 -48.98
C VAL A 6 -9.86 -39.19 -50.42
N VAL A 7 -9.98 -38.11 -51.22
CA VAL A 7 -9.63 -37.93 -52.67
C VAL A 7 -9.97 -36.48 -53.02
N ASN A 8 -9.14 -35.53 -53.50
CA ASN A 8 -7.96 -35.41 -54.38
C ASN A 8 -8.18 -35.70 -55.88
N GLU A 9 -8.32 -34.64 -56.68
CA GLU A 9 -7.97 -34.53 -58.11
C GLU A 9 -7.65 -33.05 -58.39
N GLY A 10 -6.65 -32.63 -59.17
CA GLY A 10 -5.66 -33.35 -59.96
C GLY A 10 -4.90 -32.37 -60.88
N GLY A 11 -3.79 -32.86 -61.42
CA GLY A 11 -3.08 -32.43 -62.65
C GLY A 11 -2.33 -31.09 -62.62
N ALA A 12 -1.14 -30.93 -63.22
CA ALA A 12 -0.33 -31.75 -64.12
C ALA A 12 1.10 -31.19 -64.04
N GLU A 13 2.17 -31.97 -63.81
CA GLU A 13 2.91 -32.87 -64.72
C GLU A 13 3.95 -32.17 -65.62
N LEU A 14 5.10 -32.87 -65.74
CA LEU A 14 6.19 -32.80 -66.74
C LEU A 14 7.40 -31.90 -66.40
N ARG A 15 8.68 -32.29 -66.59
CA ARG A 15 9.44 -33.55 -66.76
C ARG A 15 10.94 -33.16 -66.92
N ALA A 16 11.86 -34.10 -66.62
CA ALA A 16 13.25 -34.23 -67.11
C ALA A 16 14.32 -33.22 -66.59
N ALA A 17 15.38 -33.67 -65.88
CA ALA A 17 16.64 -34.32 -66.31
C ALA A 17 17.80 -33.29 -66.32
N GLU A 18 18.72 -33.35 -65.35
CA GLU A 18 20.08 -33.94 -65.39
C GLU A 18 21.21 -32.90 -65.64
N ASN A 19 22.10 -32.83 -64.64
CA ASN A 19 23.57 -32.73 -64.68
C ASN A 19 24.33 -31.52 -65.30
N ASP A 20 25.04 -30.84 -64.39
CA ASP A 20 26.49 -30.60 -64.36
C ASP A 20 27.18 -29.35 -64.99
N VAL A 21 28.22 -28.94 -64.25
CA VAL A 21 29.49 -28.26 -64.63
C VAL A 21 29.60 -26.72 -64.62
N ALA A 22 30.70 -26.32 -63.97
CA ALA A 22 31.30 -25.02 -63.70
C ALA A 22 31.79 -24.22 -64.92
N ALA A 23 32.00 -22.90 -64.75
CA ALA A 23 33.23 -22.19 -65.12
C ALA A 23 33.14 -20.67 -64.82
N GLU A 24 34.29 -20.10 -64.49
CA GLU A 24 34.54 -18.71 -64.12
C GLU A 24 34.63 -17.74 -65.30
N ALA A 25 34.45 -16.42 -65.04
CA ALA A 25 35.40 -15.33 -65.35
C ALA A 25 34.73 -13.95 -65.54
N GLU A 26 35.03 -13.04 -64.60
CA GLU A 26 35.55 -11.66 -64.78
C GLU A 26 34.90 -10.67 -65.80
N PHE A 27 34.34 -9.56 -65.30
CA PHE A 27 34.67 -8.22 -65.84
C PHE A 27 34.55 -7.10 -64.78
N SER A 28 35.65 -6.35 -64.67
CA SER A 28 35.95 -5.22 -63.80
C SER A 28 35.07 -3.99 -64.02
N THR A 29 34.59 -3.37 -62.93
CA THR A 29 34.45 -1.90 -62.84
C THR A 29 34.77 -1.40 -61.43
N SER A 30 35.77 -0.53 -61.35
CA SER A 30 36.24 0.18 -60.15
C SER A 30 35.39 1.42 -59.85
N ALA A 31 34.97 1.60 -58.58
CA ALA A 31 34.72 2.93 -58.00
C ALA A 31 34.84 2.88 -56.46
N PRO A 32 35.56 3.83 -55.82
CA PRO A 32 35.80 3.83 -54.39
C PRO A 32 34.66 4.57 -53.67
N THR A 33 33.95 3.89 -52.77
CA THR A 33 33.05 4.59 -51.84
C THR A 33 33.69 4.62 -50.45
N THR A 34 34.46 5.67 -50.20
CA THR A 34 34.83 6.11 -48.86
C THR A 34 33.58 6.59 -48.14
N ALA A 35 32.86 5.68 -47.48
CA ALA A 35 31.80 6.03 -46.54
C ALA A 35 32.44 6.53 -45.24
N LYS A 36 32.63 7.85 -45.15
CA LYS A 36 32.97 8.51 -43.88
C LYS A 36 31.78 8.37 -42.92
N SER A 37 31.87 7.41 -42.01
CA SER A 37 31.04 7.37 -40.79
C SER A 37 31.28 8.65 -40.00
N SER A 38 30.33 9.59 -40.01
CA SER A 38 30.30 10.74 -39.11
C SER A 38 29.94 10.27 -37.70
N THR A 39 30.95 9.78 -36.98
CA THR A 39 30.82 9.34 -35.59
C THR A 39 30.50 10.57 -34.73
N ILE A 40 29.24 10.72 -34.31
CA ILE A 40 28.85 11.69 -33.28
C ILE A 40 29.64 11.33 -32.02
N GLN A 41 30.65 12.12 -31.67
CA GLN A 41 31.43 11.90 -30.46
C GLN A 41 30.55 12.22 -29.26
N ARG A 42 30.14 11.18 -28.52
CA ARG A 42 29.36 11.35 -27.29
C ARG A 42 30.30 11.85 -26.19
N LEU A 43 29.85 12.87 -25.46
CA LEU A 43 30.55 13.36 -24.28
C LEU A 43 30.64 12.23 -23.23
N PRO A 44 31.76 12.15 -22.48
CA PRO A 44 31.91 11.13 -21.45
C PRO A 44 30.93 11.36 -20.31
N THR A 45 30.23 10.30 -19.90
CA THR A 45 29.27 10.33 -18.79
C THR A 45 29.77 9.59 -17.56
N THR A 46 30.90 8.89 -17.65
CA THR A 46 31.48 8.13 -16.55
C THR A 46 32.50 8.97 -15.79
N VAL A 47 32.45 8.90 -14.46
CA VAL A 47 33.38 9.58 -13.56
C VAL A 47 34.16 8.52 -12.81
N THR A 48 35.49 8.54 -12.93
CA THR A 48 36.38 7.59 -12.26
C THR A 48 37.18 8.33 -11.19
N LYS A 49 37.09 7.86 -9.94
CA LYS A 49 37.86 8.36 -8.80
C LYS A 49 38.57 7.22 -8.07
N PRO A 50 39.64 7.51 -7.30
CA PRO A 50 40.38 6.47 -6.57
C PRO A 50 39.53 5.69 -5.58
N THR A 51 38.70 6.39 -4.81
CA THR A 51 37.73 5.77 -3.90
C THR A 51 36.34 5.81 -4.55
N PRO A 52 35.61 4.68 -4.61
CA PRO A 52 34.29 4.66 -5.23
C PRO A 52 33.26 5.48 -4.45
N TYR A 53 32.28 6.01 -5.17
CA TYR A 53 31.11 6.66 -4.58
C TYR A 53 30.26 5.66 -3.80
N THR A 54 29.61 6.14 -2.74
CA THR A 54 28.54 5.38 -2.05
C THR A 54 27.23 6.12 -2.20
N PHE A 55 26.11 5.38 -2.22
CA PHE A 55 24.80 5.93 -2.57
C PHE A 55 23.76 5.57 -1.53
N ASP A 56 22.86 6.51 -1.25
CA ASP A 56 21.58 6.29 -0.58
C ASP A 56 20.47 6.83 -1.49
N LEU A 57 20.03 5.99 -2.43
CA LEU A 57 19.08 6.38 -3.47
C LEU A 57 17.69 6.70 -2.91
N GLY A 58 17.34 6.16 -1.73
CA GLY A 58 16.07 6.48 -1.07
C GLY A 58 16.01 7.95 -0.64
N ASN A 59 17.16 8.54 -0.32
CA ASN A 59 17.31 9.97 0.01
C ASN A 59 17.92 10.79 -1.14
N LEU A 60 18.03 10.22 -2.34
CA LEU A 60 18.67 10.84 -3.52
C LEU A 60 20.08 11.39 -3.20
N LEU A 61 20.85 10.63 -2.42
CA LEU A 61 22.11 11.07 -1.84
C LEU A 61 23.30 10.28 -2.43
N CYS A 62 24.38 11.01 -2.72
CA CYS A 62 25.65 10.50 -3.19
C CYS A 62 26.76 10.99 -2.26
N ASN A 63 27.55 10.09 -1.70
CA ASN A 63 28.71 10.43 -0.88
C ASN A 63 29.98 10.22 -1.68
N ASP A 64 30.79 11.28 -1.77
CA ASP A 64 32.13 11.24 -2.30
C ASP A 64 33.14 11.22 -1.14
N PRO A 65 33.78 10.06 -0.83
CA PRO A 65 34.77 9.97 0.23
C PRO A 65 36.15 10.50 -0.18
N ASN A 66 36.34 10.93 -1.44
CA ASN A 66 37.63 11.42 -1.89
C ASN A 66 37.94 12.79 -1.27
N PRO A 67 39.21 13.06 -0.89
CA PRO A 67 39.57 14.29 -0.19
C PRO A 67 39.40 15.52 -1.09
N LEU A 68 38.83 16.59 -0.53
CA LEU A 68 38.83 17.91 -1.13
C LEU A 68 40.18 18.60 -0.94
N PRO A 69 40.56 19.55 -1.82
CA PRO A 69 41.76 20.33 -1.61
C PRO A 69 41.67 21.17 -0.32
N PRO A 70 42.81 21.65 0.20
CA PRO A 70 42.84 22.48 1.40
C PRO A 70 41.92 23.70 1.26
N THR A 71 41.29 24.12 2.36
CA THR A 71 40.30 25.22 2.37
C THR A 71 40.82 26.51 1.73
N SER A 72 42.11 26.80 1.84
CA SER A 72 42.76 27.96 1.22
C SER A 72 42.80 27.91 -0.32
N GLN A 73 42.61 26.74 -0.93
CA GLN A 73 42.65 26.50 -2.36
C GLN A 73 41.27 26.13 -2.94
N ILE A 74 40.23 26.05 -2.09
CA ILE A 74 38.87 25.79 -2.55
C ILE A 74 38.37 27.03 -3.28
N THR A 75 38.04 26.85 -4.55
CA THR A 75 37.39 27.87 -5.38
C THR A 75 36.02 27.37 -5.83
N GLU A 76 35.14 28.28 -6.23
CA GLU A 76 33.81 27.93 -6.76
C GLU A 76 33.90 26.95 -7.94
N SER A 77 34.91 27.08 -8.80
CA SER A 77 35.11 26.16 -9.94
C SER A 77 35.45 24.74 -9.47
N THR A 78 36.20 24.60 -8.37
CA THR A 78 36.51 23.30 -7.76
C THR A 78 35.27 22.66 -7.14
N LEU A 79 34.43 23.44 -6.45
CA LEU A 79 33.18 22.95 -5.88
C LEU A 79 32.21 22.53 -6.98
N GLN A 80 32.05 23.36 -8.02
CA GLN A 80 31.17 23.09 -9.15
C GLN A 80 31.62 21.84 -9.92
N SER A 81 32.91 21.68 -10.19
CA SER A 81 33.43 20.50 -10.89
C SER A 81 33.20 19.21 -10.08
N THR A 82 33.45 19.26 -8.77
CA THR A 82 33.23 18.12 -7.86
C THR A 82 31.76 17.77 -7.73
N ALA A 83 30.89 18.78 -7.59
CA ALA A 83 29.44 18.60 -7.51
C ALA A 83 28.87 18.04 -8.82
N ARG A 84 29.38 18.52 -9.98
CA ARG A 84 29.01 17.97 -11.30
C ARG A 84 29.36 16.49 -11.39
N ASP A 85 30.55 16.10 -10.94
CA ASP A 85 31.00 14.70 -10.94
C ASP A 85 30.12 13.82 -10.05
N ALA A 86 29.83 14.27 -8.82
CA ALA A 86 28.96 13.56 -7.89
C ALA A 86 27.52 13.43 -8.42
N ALA A 87 26.97 14.49 -9.03
CA ALA A 87 25.65 14.48 -9.63
C ALA A 87 25.56 13.55 -10.86
N GLN A 88 26.60 13.53 -11.70
CA GLN A 88 26.69 12.61 -12.82
C GLN A 88 26.70 11.16 -12.34
N ALA A 89 27.50 10.85 -11.31
CA ALA A 89 27.53 9.52 -10.70
C ALA A 89 26.16 9.12 -10.10
N LEU A 90 25.50 10.03 -9.39
CA LEU A 90 24.17 9.82 -8.82
C LEU A 90 23.12 9.52 -9.90
N LEU A 91 23.09 10.32 -10.97
CA LEU A 91 22.13 10.14 -12.06
C LEU A 91 22.37 8.84 -12.81
N ASN A 92 23.65 8.50 -13.07
CA ASN A 92 24.00 7.21 -13.68
C ASN A 92 23.48 6.05 -12.83
N GLN A 93 23.65 6.11 -11.50
CA GLN A 93 23.18 5.07 -10.60
C GLN A 93 21.65 4.98 -10.59
N LEU A 94 20.94 6.11 -10.50
CA LEU A 94 19.47 6.15 -10.53
C LEU A 94 18.90 5.57 -11.82
N LEU A 95 19.42 5.99 -12.98
CA LEU A 95 18.89 5.57 -14.27
C LEU A 95 19.29 4.13 -14.66
N THR A 96 20.40 3.63 -14.12
CA THR A 96 20.88 2.27 -14.41
C THR A 96 20.26 1.23 -13.49
N THR A 97 20.05 1.57 -12.21
CA THR A 97 19.68 0.57 -11.19
C THR A 97 18.22 0.63 -10.74
N CYS A 98 17.54 1.78 -10.86
CA CYS A 98 16.14 1.89 -10.44
C CYS A 98 15.18 1.46 -11.57
N PRO A 99 14.17 0.62 -11.28
CA PRO A 99 13.14 0.26 -12.26
C PRO A 99 12.36 1.48 -12.74
N ILE A 100 12.26 1.63 -14.06
CA ILE A 100 11.55 2.73 -14.72
C ILE A 100 10.12 2.29 -15.04
N THR A 101 9.13 3.01 -14.50
CA THR A 101 7.71 2.76 -14.78
C THR A 101 7.13 3.91 -15.58
N SER A 102 6.62 3.61 -16.78
CA SER A 102 5.90 4.56 -17.61
C SER A 102 4.40 4.44 -17.36
N THR A 103 3.77 5.54 -17.00
CA THR A 103 2.31 5.64 -16.78
C THR A 103 1.75 6.77 -17.63
N THR A 104 0.42 6.83 -17.82
CA THR A 104 -0.25 7.91 -18.56
C THR A 104 0.09 9.30 -18.04
N THR A 105 0.43 9.41 -16.75
CA THR A 105 0.81 10.66 -16.08
C THR A 105 2.29 11.02 -16.23
N GLY A 106 3.17 10.07 -16.59
CA GLY A 106 4.60 10.33 -16.75
C GLY A 106 5.50 9.11 -16.50
N VAL A 107 6.80 9.34 -16.63
CA VAL A 107 7.86 8.36 -16.38
C VAL A 107 8.39 8.54 -14.95
N THR A 108 8.38 7.47 -14.16
CA THR A 108 8.77 7.49 -12.75
C THR A 108 9.81 6.41 -12.45
N LEU A 109 10.68 6.66 -11.48
CA LEU A 109 11.66 5.69 -10.98
C LEU A 109 11.17 5.10 -9.66
N THR A 110 11.27 3.78 -9.51
CA THR A 110 11.03 3.12 -8.22
C THR A 110 12.30 3.16 -7.38
N LEU A 111 12.28 3.95 -6.31
CA LEU A 111 13.44 4.11 -5.42
C LEU A 111 13.48 2.99 -4.36
N PRO A 112 14.68 2.53 -3.97
CA PRO A 112 14.84 1.62 -2.82
C PRO A 112 14.55 2.35 -1.50
N PRO A 113 14.34 1.61 -0.39
CA PRO A 113 14.21 2.21 0.93
C PRO A 113 15.50 2.96 1.32
N SER A 114 15.35 4.03 2.10
CA SER A 114 16.49 4.81 2.59
C SER A 114 17.38 3.97 3.52
N THR A 115 18.70 4.06 3.31
CA THR A 115 19.70 3.35 4.13
C THR A 115 20.20 4.19 5.29
N THR A 116 20.18 5.51 5.16
CA THR A 116 20.60 6.42 6.24
C THR A 116 19.55 6.43 7.35
N SER A 117 19.92 5.94 8.53
CA SER A 117 19.06 5.96 9.71
C SER A 117 18.94 7.38 10.24
N LEU A 118 17.73 7.94 10.15
CA LEU A 118 17.42 9.27 10.68
C LEU A 118 16.62 9.15 11.98
N PRO A 119 16.88 10.01 12.98
CA PRO A 119 16.12 10.00 14.22
C PRO A 119 14.65 10.37 13.94
N ARG A 120 13.72 9.66 14.59
CA ARG A 120 12.30 9.97 14.50
C ARG A 120 11.99 11.26 15.27
N GLU A 121 11.10 12.08 14.72
CA GLU A 121 10.55 13.25 15.42
C GLU A 121 9.77 12.83 16.68
N LYS A 122 8.99 11.74 16.57
CA LYS A 122 8.10 11.25 17.62
C LYS A 122 8.47 9.83 18.01
N PRO A 123 8.33 9.48 19.31
CA PRO A 123 8.51 8.12 19.76
C PRO A 123 7.55 7.19 19.00
N VAL A 124 7.92 5.91 18.92
CA VAL A 124 7.01 4.89 18.38
C VAL A 124 5.74 4.90 19.21
N PRO A 125 4.53 4.92 18.59
CA PRO A 125 3.28 4.85 19.33
C PRO A 125 3.31 3.64 20.26
N GLN A 126 3.22 3.90 21.57
CA GLN A 126 3.27 2.82 22.54
C GLN A 126 2.04 1.91 22.37
N PRO A 127 2.20 0.58 22.52
CA PRO A 127 1.08 -0.33 22.46
C PRO A 127 0.06 0.07 23.53
N LYS A 128 -1.22 0.07 23.14
CA LYS A 128 -2.29 0.40 24.09
C LYS A 128 -2.31 -0.65 25.20
N ALA A 129 -2.28 -0.19 26.45
CA ALA A 129 -2.42 -1.09 27.59
C ALA A 129 -3.77 -1.84 27.50
N PRO A 130 -3.78 -3.17 27.70
CA PRO A 130 -5.00 -3.95 27.59
C PRO A 130 -5.99 -3.52 28.67
N THR A 131 -7.24 -3.28 28.27
CA THR A 131 -8.32 -2.96 29.18
C THR A 131 -8.63 -4.14 30.10
N LYS A 132 -9.26 -3.89 31.25
CA LYS A 132 -9.70 -4.97 32.16
C LYS A 132 -10.60 -6.00 31.48
N TRP A 133 -11.42 -5.55 30.52
CA TRP A 133 -12.27 -6.46 29.76
C TRP A 133 -11.46 -7.35 28.83
N GLU A 134 -10.46 -6.81 28.12
CA GLU A 134 -9.57 -7.59 27.27
C GLU A 134 -8.75 -8.60 28.09
N GLN A 135 -8.26 -8.20 29.27
CA GLN A 135 -7.57 -9.12 30.19
C GLN A 135 -8.50 -10.26 30.64
N PHE A 136 -9.76 -9.94 30.94
CA PHE A 136 -10.76 -10.95 31.30
C PHE A 136 -11.15 -11.85 30.14
N ALA A 137 -11.37 -11.27 28.96
CA ALA A 137 -11.74 -11.98 27.74
C ALA A 137 -10.62 -12.95 27.32
N ALA A 138 -9.36 -12.50 27.36
CA ALA A 138 -8.20 -13.34 27.11
C ALA A 138 -8.11 -14.49 28.12
N LYS A 139 -8.28 -14.21 29.43
CA LYS A 139 -8.25 -15.25 30.48
C LYS A 139 -9.37 -16.28 30.34
N LYS A 140 -10.56 -15.86 29.86
CA LYS A 140 -11.71 -16.74 29.66
C LYS A 140 -11.79 -17.34 28.25
N GLY A 141 -10.90 -16.99 27.34
CA GLY A 141 -10.98 -17.41 25.94
C GLY A 141 -12.22 -16.89 25.21
N ILE A 142 -12.79 -15.76 25.66
CA ILE A 142 -13.93 -15.12 24.99
C ILE A 142 -13.40 -14.49 23.70
N LYS A 143 -13.82 -15.04 22.57
CA LYS A 143 -13.50 -14.48 21.25
C LYS A 143 -14.34 -13.23 21.02
N ASP A 144 -13.76 -12.25 20.32
CA ASP A 144 -14.50 -11.07 19.90
C ASP A 144 -15.73 -11.48 19.06
N ALA A 145 -16.86 -10.81 19.32
CA ALA A 145 -18.06 -11.04 18.54
C ALA A 145 -17.76 -10.76 17.05
N LYS A 146 -18.33 -11.59 16.16
CA LYS A 146 -18.14 -11.44 14.71
C LYS A 146 -18.59 -10.03 14.31
N ARG A 147 -17.65 -9.22 13.85
CA ARG A 147 -17.84 -7.82 13.42
C ARG A 147 -18.84 -7.64 12.24
N GLY A 148 -19.37 -8.75 11.72
CA GLY A 148 -20.30 -8.84 10.60
C GLY A 148 -21.77 -9.03 10.96
N GLU A 149 -22.15 -9.15 12.23
CA GLU A 149 -23.57 -9.00 12.60
C GLU A 149 -23.99 -7.55 12.37
N GLY A 150 -24.65 -7.30 11.24
CA GLY A 150 -25.00 -5.97 10.79
C GLY A 150 -25.77 -5.14 11.82
N LYS A 151 -25.87 -3.84 11.54
CA LYS A 151 -26.55 -2.87 12.41
C LYS A 151 -28.07 -3.06 12.50
N LYS A 152 -28.67 -3.96 11.71
CA LYS A 152 -30.12 -4.20 11.63
C LYS A 152 -30.49 -5.54 12.26
N VAL A 153 -31.68 -5.60 12.85
CA VAL A 153 -32.35 -6.79 13.36
C VAL A 153 -33.72 -6.85 12.71
N TYR A 154 -34.14 -8.04 12.32
CA TYR A 154 -35.48 -8.25 11.80
C TYR A 154 -36.48 -8.11 12.93
N ASP A 155 -37.50 -7.29 12.72
CA ASP A 155 -38.61 -7.15 13.64
C ASP A 155 -39.81 -7.93 13.11
N GLU A 156 -40.22 -8.98 13.82
CA GLU A 156 -41.26 -9.92 13.38
C GLU A 156 -42.66 -9.29 13.38
N ALA A 157 -42.88 -8.25 14.19
CA ALA A 157 -44.18 -7.55 14.27
C ALA A 157 -44.42 -6.61 13.08
N SER A 158 -43.38 -5.87 12.65
CA SER A 158 -43.46 -4.96 11.51
C SER A 158 -43.06 -5.61 10.18
N GLY A 159 -42.38 -6.76 10.22
CA GLY A 159 -41.84 -7.42 9.04
C GLY A 159 -40.64 -6.70 8.41
N GLU A 160 -40.09 -5.68 9.07
CA GLU A 160 -39.02 -4.82 8.56
C GLU A 160 -37.68 -5.02 9.28
N TRP A 161 -36.59 -4.65 8.61
CA TRP A 161 -35.25 -4.63 9.20
C TRP A 161 -34.99 -3.32 9.93
N VAL A 162 -35.18 -3.33 11.25
CA VAL A 162 -35.01 -2.18 12.14
C VAL A 162 -33.58 -2.12 12.69
N PRO A 163 -32.94 -0.94 12.79
CA PRO A 163 -31.61 -0.84 13.39
C PRO A 163 -31.59 -1.28 14.88
N LYS A 164 -30.54 -1.98 15.32
CA LYS A 164 -30.32 -2.38 16.72
C LYS A 164 -30.26 -1.15 17.65
N TRP A 165 -29.64 -0.07 17.17
CA TRP A 165 -29.44 1.19 17.89
C TRP A 165 -29.43 2.36 16.88
N GLY A 166 -29.73 3.59 17.33
CA GLY A 166 -29.79 4.79 16.47
C GLY A 166 -31.20 5.31 16.24
N TYR A 167 -31.44 5.91 15.07
CA TYR A 167 -32.76 6.44 14.69
C TYR A 167 -33.79 5.31 14.58
N LYS A 168 -34.93 5.43 15.30
CA LYS A 168 -35.95 4.38 15.46
C LYS A 168 -35.36 3.00 15.82
N GLY A 169 -34.26 2.98 16.59
CA GLY A 169 -33.60 1.72 16.94
C GLY A 169 -34.38 0.90 17.96
N LYS A 170 -34.25 -0.43 17.88
CA LYS A 170 -34.93 -1.40 18.75
C LYS A 170 -34.69 -1.19 20.26
N ASN A 171 -33.59 -0.52 20.65
CA ASN A 171 -33.33 -0.14 22.05
C ASN A 171 -34.33 0.88 22.65
N LYS A 172 -35.23 1.46 21.85
CA LYS A 172 -36.30 2.37 22.33
C LYS A 172 -37.70 1.80 22.08
N ASP A 173 -37.76 0.52 21.75
CA ASP A 173 -39.03 -0.20 21.59
C ASP A 173 -39.83 -0.15 22.89
N GLY A 174 -41.14 0.10 22.81
CA GLY A 174 -42.02 0.32 23.97
C GLY A 174 -42.06 1.73 24.56
N GLU A 175 -41.12 2.64 24.22
CA GLU A 175 -41.17 4.03 24.71
C GLU A 175 -42.21 4.88 23.97
N GLY A 176 -42.50 4.53 22.72
CA GLY A 176 -43.49 5.19 21.86
C GLY A 176 -44.90 4.60 21.93
N ASP A 177 -45.11 3.55 22.72
CA ASP A 177 -46.39 2.86 22.78
C ASP A 177 -47.44 3.74 23.46
N TRP A 178 -48.66 3.70 22.92
CA TRP A 178 -49.79 4.49 23.44
C TRP A 178 -50.30 3.98 24.79
N LEU A 179 -50.09 2.69 25.08
CA LEU A 179 -50.46 2.03 26.32
C LEU A 179 -49.26 1.21 26.82
N VAL A 180 -48.89 1.39 28.09
CA VAL A 180 -47.87 0.58 28.76
C VAL A 180 -48.50 0.01 30.01
N GLU A 181 -48.56 -1.32 30.08
CA GLU A 181 -49.10 -2.04 31.23
C GLU A 181 -48.25 -1.74 32.48
N VAL A 182 -48.89 -1.39 33.58
CA VAL A 182 -48.24 -1.22 34.89
C VAL A 182 -48.02 -2.61 35.51
N ASP A 183 -46.96 -2.77 36.29
CA ASP A 183 -46.73 -4.01 37.04
C ASP A 183 -47.45 -3.94 38.39
N ASP A 184 -48.60 -4.62 38.50
CA ASP A 184 -49.47 -4.64 39.68
C ASP A 184 -48.72 -5.03 40.97
N LYS A 185 -47.70 -5.90 40.87
CA LYS A 185 -46.88 -6.32 42.02
C LYS A 185 -45.95 -5.21 42.51
N LYS A 186 -45.51 -4.34 41.62
CA LYS A 186 -44.63 -3.22 41.94
C LYS A 186 -45.42 -2.06 42.53
N GLU A 187 -46.62 -1.83 42.02
CA GLU A 187 -47.55 -0.83 42.51
C GLU A 187 -48.04 -1.16 43.93
N THR A 188 -48.47 -2.40 44.17
CA THR A 188 -48.90 -2.86 45.51
C THR A 188 -47.80 -2.79 46.58
N ARG A 189 -46.52 -2.91 46.19
CA ARG A 189 -45.38 -2.83 47.11
C ARG A 189 -44.92 -1.40 47.41
N THR A 190 -45.03 -0.50 46.44
CA THR A 190 -44.40 0.83 46.50
C THR A 190 -45.42 1.95 46.72
N GLY A 191 -46.71 1.68 46.53
CA GLY A 191 -47.81 2.66 46.68
C GLY A 191 -47.91 3.68 45.53
N GLU A 192 -47.02 3.61 44.54
CA GLU A 192 -46.98 4.49 43.38
C GLU A 192 -46.98 3.65 42.09
N ALA A 193 -47.76 4.08 41.10
CA ALA A 193 -47.74 3.49 39.75
C ALA A 193 -46.39 3.81 39.08
N GLY A 194 -45.58 2.78 38.84
CA GLY A 194 -44.25 2.95 38.25
C GLY A 194 -44.30 3.34 36.77
N ASP A 195 -43.63 4.44 36.40
CA ASP A 195 -43.45 4.83 34.99
C ASP A 195 -42.30 4.02 34.36
N LYS A 196 -42.66 2.88 33.75
CA LYS A 196 -41.72 1.98 33.06
C LYS A 196 -40.86 2.70 32.01
N ARG A 197 -41.38 3.77 31.37
CA ARG A 197 -40.61 4.54 30.37
C ARG A 197 -39.51 5.36 31.03
N ARG A 198 -39.84 6.06 32.13
CA ARG A 198 -38.86 6.83 32.90
C ARG A 198 -37.79 5.94 33.52
N GLU A 199 -38.18 4.79 34.06
CA GLU A 199 -37.26 3.82 34.65
C GLU A 199 -36.31 3.21 33.62
N GLY A 200 -36.82 2.76 32.47
CA GLY A 200 -36.01 2.23 31.38
C GLY A 200 -35.03 3.28 30.82
N ARG A 201 -35.45 4.54 30.73
CA ARG A 201 -34.55 5.64 30.36
C ARG A 201 -33.47 5.87 31.43
N ALA A 202 -33.85 5.87 32.71
CA ALA A 202 -32.92 6.07 33.82
C ALA A 202 -31.85 4.98 33.88
N GLU A 203 -32.24 3.71 33.72
CA GLU A 203 -31.32 2.57 33.68
C GLU A 203 -30.33 2.68 32.51
N ARG A 204 -30.80 3.02 31.30
CA ARG A 204 -29.92 3.23 30.14
C ARG A 204 -28.92 4.37 30.38
N MET A 205 -29.39 5.48 30.95
CA MET A 205 -28.51 6.61 31.30
C MET A 205 -27.49 6.23 32.38
N GLU A 206 -27.87 5.42 33.36
CA GLU A 206 -26.94 4.90 34.37
C GLU A 206 -25.89 3.98 33.74
N GLY A 207 -26.30 3.09 32.83
CA GLY A 207 -25.41 2.21 32.07
C GLY A 207 -24.38 2.98 31.26
N VAL A 208 -24.80 4.04 30.56
CA VAL A 208 -23.89 4.94 29.82
C VAL A 208 -22.90 5.62 30.77
N LYS A 209 -23.38 6.22 31.87
CA LYS A 209 -22.52 6.84 32.89
C LYS A 209 -21.54 5.84 33.50
N ARG A 210 -21.95 4.59 33.69
CA ARG A 210 -21.10 3.51 34.21
C ARG A 210 -20.01 3.12 33.20
N ASN A 211 -20.36 3.03 31.92
CA ASN A 211 -19.39 2.75 30.87
C ASN A 211 -18.34 3.87 30.75
N GLU A 212 -18.76 5.13 30.72
CA GLU A 212 -17.82 6.26 30.70
C GLU A 212 -16.91 6.28 31.92
N ARG A 213 -17.44 5.98 33.11
CA ARG A 213 -16.63 5.86 34.34
C ARG A 213 -15.59 4.74 34.22
N ARG A 214 -15.95 3.60 33.62
CA ARG A 214 -15.02 2.49 33.36
C ARG A 214 -13.96 2.87 32.31
N MET A 215 -14.34 3.59 31.25
CA MET A 215 -13.42 4.09 30.23
C MET A 215 -12.36 5.01 30.84
N ARG A 216 -12.78 6.05 31.58
CA ARG A 216 -11.87 6.97 32.27
C ARG A 216 -10.96 6.24 33.28
N ALA A 217 -11.49 5.24 33.99
CA ALA A 217 -10.69 4.43 34.91
C ALA A 217 -9.63 3.57 34.20
N ASN A 218 -9.96 3.03 33.02
CA ASN A 218 -9.02 2.27 32.20
C ASN A 218 -7.95 3.19 31.58
N GLU A 219 -8.33 4.37 31.09
CA GLU A 219 -7.39 5.37 30.57
C GLU A 219 -6.39 5.83 31.63
N ARG A 220 -6.87 6.11 32.85
CA ARG A 220 -5.99 6.47 33.98
C ARG A 220 -4.98 5.37 34.28
N LYS A 221 -5.44 4.11 34.36
CA LYS A 221 -4.56 2.96 34.58
C LYS A 221 -3.59 2.73 33.44
N GLY A 222 -4.02 2.95 32.19
CA GLY A 222 -3.18 2.84 31.01
C GLY A 222 -2.08 3.89 30.98
N LYS A 223 -2.33 5.12 31.46
CA LYS A 223 -1.31 6.17 31.59
C LYS A 223 -0.28 5.88 32.68
N THR A 224 -0.65 5.21 33.76
CA THR A 224 0.26 4.87 34.86
C THR A 224 1.07 3.59 34.60
N ALA A 225 0.61 2.74 33.66
CA ALA A 225 1.30 1.53 33.25
C ALA A 225 2.31 1.77 32.11
N LEU A 226 2.38 3.00 31.60
CA LEU A 226 3.39 3.51 30.66
C LEU A 226 4.49 4.21 31.45
#